data_AF-X1VXR4-F1
#
_entry.id   AF-X1VXR4-F1
#
_cell.length_a   1.000
_cell.length_b   1.000
_cell.length_c   1.000
_cell.angle_alpha   90.00
_cell.angle_beta   90.00
_cell.angle_gamma   90.00
#
_symmetry.space_group_name_H-M   'P 1'
#
loop_
_entity.id
_entity.type
_entity.pdbx_description
1 polymer ?
#
loop_
_entity_poly.entity_id
_entity_poly.type
_entity_poly.pdbx_seq_one_letter_code
_entity_poly.pdbx_strand_id
1 'polypeptide(L)'
;ECVFTCPNGALSYEVMHLQRGLALAAKACIRGKRVLYISALENITRGCDCESHPGPIICPDIGYLASNEPVAIDSASLQLINEVKPGVFEQETRVDPSN
;
A
#
# COMPACT_ATOMS: atom_id res chain seq x y z
N GLU A 1 21.83 -1.31 -4.10
CA GLU A 1 23.15 -1.53 -3.50
C GLU A 1 23.74 -2.89 -3.84
N CYS A 2 23.18 -4.02 -3.40
CA CYS A 2 23.79 -5.36 -3.53
C CYS A 2 24.37 -5.71 -4.92
N VAL A 3 23.67 -5.35 -6.00
CA VAL A 3 24.13 -5.57 -7.38
C VAL A 3 25.30 -4.65 -7.76
N PHE A 4 25.26 -3.38 -7.34
CA PHE A 4 26.31 -2.39 -7.63
C PHE A 4 27.60 -2.66 -6.84
N THR A 5 27.49 -3.19 -5.62
CA THR A 5 28.65 -3.54 -4.80
C THR A 5 29.27 -4.89 -5.18
N CYS A 6 28.64 -5.68 -6.06
CA CYS A 6 29.06 -7.06 -6.32
C CYS A 6 30.45 -7.12 -6.98
N PRO A 7 31.50 -7.63 -6.31
CA PRO A 7 32.87 -7.58 -6.84
C PRO A 7 33.06 -8.50 -8.06
N ASN A 8 32.25 -9.56 -8.16
CA ASN A 8 32.35 -10.57 -9.20
C ASN A 8 31.35 -10.35 -10.35
N GLY A 9 30.52 -9.30 -10.30
CA GLY A 9 29.46 -9.07 -11.29
C GLY A 9 28.42 -10.20 -11.40
N ALA A 10 28.30 -11.04 -10.36
CA ALA A 10 27.48 -12.24 -10.37
C ALA A 10 25.99 -11.99 -10.10
N LEU A 11 25.62 -10.76 -9.71
CA LEU A 11 24.26 -10.38 -9.38
C LEU A 11 23.67 -9.50 -10.48
N SER A 12 22.41 -9.73 -10.79
CA SER A 12 21.61 -8.91 -11.69
C SER A 12 20.21 -8.71 -11.11
N TYR A 13 19.47 -7.73 -11.63
CA TYR A 13 18.08 -7.51 -11.26
C TYR A 13 17.27 -7.06 -12.46
N GLU A 14 15.97 -7.32 -12.41
CA GLU A 14 15.02 -6.76 -13.35
C GLU A 14 14.36 -5.52 -12.75
N VAL A 15 14.22 -4.47 -13.55
CA VAL A 15 13.44 -3.29 -13.15
C VAL A 15 11.97 -3.66 -13.26
N MET A 16 11.24 -3.50 -12.15
CA MET A 16 9.81 -3.78 -12.08
C MET A 16 9.08 -2.60 -11.46
N HIS A 17 7.83 -2.38 -11.86
CA HIS A 17 6.93 -1.49 -11.14
C HIS A 17 6.84 -1.90 -9.67
N LEU A 18 7.06 -0.93 -8.78
CA LEU A 18 7.12 -1.15 -7.33
C LEU A 18 5.91 -1.93 -6.81
N GLN A 19 4.70 -1.52 -7.19
CA GLN A 19 3.44 -2.17 -6.80
C GLN A 19 3.41 -3.66 -7.18
N ARG A 20 3.84 -4.00 -8.41
CA ARG A 20 3.90 -5.39 -8.88
C ARG A 20 4.94 -6.19 -8.10
N GLY A 21 6.12 -5.61 -7.88
CA GLY A 21 7.20 -6.24 -7.11
C GLY A 21 6.77 -6.57 -5.67
N LEU A 22 6.15 -5.59 -4.98
CA LEU A 22 5.61 -5.79 -3.64
C LEU A 22 4.54 -6.89 -3.60
N ALA A 23 3.58 -6.87 -4.53
CA ALA A 23 2.52 -7.87 -4.57
C ALA A 23 3.07 -9.29 -4.78
N LEU A 24 4.06 -9.46 -5.68
CA LEU A 24 4.70 -10.75 -5.93
C LEU A 24 5.51 -11.24 -4.72
N ALA A 25 6.29 -10.35 -4.09
CA ALA A 25 7.06 -10.68 -2.90
C ALA A 25 6.14 -11.08 -1.73
N ALA A 26 5.07 -10.30 -1.48
CA ALA A 26 4.08 -10.61 -0.46
C ALA A 26 3.44 -11.99 -0.72
N LYS A 27 2.98 -12.25 -1.94
CA LYS A 27 2.42 -13.54 -2.35
C LYS A 27 3.39 -14.71 -2.09
N ALA A 28 4.68 -14.53 -2.42
CA ALA A 28 5.69 -15.56 -2.19
C ALA A 28 5.87 -15.87 -0.69
N CYS A 29 5.85 -14.84 0.16
CA CYS A 29 6.01 -14.98 1.62
C CYS A 29 4.85 -15.70 2.30
N ILE A 30 3.63 -15.54 1.79
CA ILE A 30 2.39 -16.04 2.41
C ILE A 30 1.89 -17.37 1.84
N ARG A 31 2.42 -17.83 0.70
CA ARG A 31 1.90 -19.00 0.00
C ARG A 31 1.89 -20.24 0.91
N GLY A 32 0.72 -20.86 1.06
CA GLY A 32 0.53 -22.07 1.89
C GLY A 32 0.44 -21.80 3.39
N LYS A 33 0.31 -20.54 3.82
CA LYS A 33 0.19 -20.15 5.22
C LYS A 33 -1.21 -19.61 5.51
N ARG A 34 -1.63 -19.72 6.78
CA ARG A 34 -2.76 -18.94 7.29
C ARG A 34 -2.27 -17.54 7.61
N VAL A 35 -2.92 -16.52 7.07
CA VAL A 35 -2.49 -15.12 7.16
C VAL A 35 -3.64 -14.25 7.61
N LEU A 36 -3.33 -13.33 8.53
CA LEU A 36 -4.18 -12.22 8.92
C LEU A 36 -3.60 -10.95 8.30
N TYR A 37 -4.42 -10.21 7.58
CA TYR A 37 -4.11 -8.90 7.02
C TYR A 37 -4.64 -7.83 7.96
N ILE A 38 -3.83 -6.80 8.19
CA ILE A 38 -4.17 -5.67 9.04
C ILE A 38 -3.90 -4.40 8.23
N SER A 39 -4.88 -3.49 8.21
CA SER A 39 -4.73 -2.16 7.62
C SER A 39 -4.88 -1.12 8.72
N ALA A 40 -3.96 -0.16 8.76
CA ALA A 40 -4.03 1.00 9.64
C ALA A 40 -4.55 2.19 8.82
N LEU A 41 -5.70 2.73 9.21
CA LEU A 41 -6.26 3.95 8.63
C LEU A 41 -6.04 5.08 9.63
N GLU A 42 -4.78 5.48 9.72
CA GLU A 42 -4.32 6.51 10.63
C GLU A 42 -3.77 7.69 9.84
N ASN A 43 -4.30 8.89 10.12
CA ASN A 43 -3.83 10.19 9.66
C ASN A 43 -3.34 10.17 8.21
N ILE A 44 -4.20 9.67 7.32
CA ILE A 44 -3.85 9.42 5.91
C ILE A 44 -3.42 10.74 5.28
N THR A 45 -2.17 10.78 4.84
CA THR A 45 -1.55 11.91 4.17
C THR A 45 -1.75 11.90 2.66
N ARG A 46 -1.51 13.04 2.01
CA ARG A 46 -1.58 13.14 0.54
C ARG A 46 -0.56 12.22 -0.16
N GLY A 47 0.66 12.14 0.35
CA GLY A 47 1.76 11.34 -0.18
C GLY A 47 1.88 9.97 0.49
N CYS A 48 2.71 9.11 -0.11
CA CYS A 48 3.02 7.78 0.41
C CYS A 48 3.81 7.86 1.73
N ASP A 49 3.58 6.93 2.66
CA ASP A 49 4.37 6.79 3.89
C ASP A 49 5.87 6.58 3.65
N CYS A 50 6.22 6.17 2.44
CA CYS A 50 7.59 6.01 1.97
C CYS A 50 8.29 7.34 1.64
N GLU A 51 7.55 8.45 1.59
CA GLU A 51 8.09 9.78 1.29
C GLU A 51 8.57 10.48 2.56
N SER A 52 9.70 11.20 2.46
CA SER A 52 10.23 11.97 3.60
C SER A 52 9.34 13.13 4.02
N HIS A 53 8.46 13.62 3.13
CA HIS A 53 7.56 14.74 3.36
C HIS A 53 6.20 14.44 2.73
N PRO A 54 5.36 13.61 3.38
CA PRO A 54 4.13 13.07 2.79
C PRO A 54 3.00 14.11 2.66
N GLY A 55 3.23 15.35 3.09
CA GLY A 55 2.27 16.44 2.94
C GLY A 55 1.18 16.45 4.02
N PRO A 56 0.06 17.16 3.78
CA PRO A 56 -1.00 17.31 4.78
C PRO A 56 -1.79 16.02 4.95
N ILE A 57 -2.40 15.88 6.14
CA ILE A 57 -3.41 14.84 6.42
C ILE A 57 -4.69 15.20 5.65
N ILE A 58 -5.13 14.27 4.80
CA ILE A 58 -6.33 14.41 3.95
C ILE A 58 -7.52 13.63 4.53
N CYS A 59 -7.28 12.56 5.29
CA CYS A 59 -8.30 11.83 6.03
C CYS A 59 -7.84 11.60 7.48
N PRO A 60 -8.67 11.93 8.50
CA PRO A 60 -8.30 11.72 9.89
C PRO A 60 -8.29 10.23 10.25
N ASP A 61 -7.81 9.92 11.46
CA ASP A 61 -7.82 8.57 12.03
C ASP A 61 -9.23 7.92 11.99
N ILE A 62 -9.29 6.70 11.46
CA ILE A 62 -10.48 5.82 11.46
C ILE A 62 -10.23 4.59 12.35
N GLY A 63 -8.99 4.10 12.40
CA GLY A 63 -8.57 2.97 13.22
C GLY A 63 -8.00 1.81 12.40
N TYR A 64 -8.12 0.59 12.92
CA TYR A 64 -7.54 -0.61 12.33
C TYR A 64 -8.60 -1.56 11.79
N LEU A 65 -8.32 -2.15 10.63
CA LEU A 65 -9.08 -3.26 10.08
C LEU A 65 -8.26 -4.54 10.18
N ALA A 66 -8.96 -5.67 10.29
CA ALA A 66 -8.36 -6.99 10.22
C ALA A 66 -9.22 -7.93 9.36
N SER A 67 -8.58 -8.73 8.51
CA SER A 67 -9.25 -9.66 7.59
C SER A 67 -8.34 -10.83 7.25
N ASN A 68 -8.92 -11.96 6.84
CA ASN A 68 -8.17 -13.06 6.23
C ASN A 68 -8.12 -12.96 4.70
N GLU A 69 -8.79 -11.95 4.13
CA GLU A 69 -8.90 -11.72 2.68
C GLU A 69 -8.32 -10.33 2.33
N PRO A 70 -7.22 -10.26 1.55
CA PRO A 70 -6.49 -9.01 1.30
C PRO A 70 -7.26 -8.02 0.43
N VAL A 71 -8.07 -8.49 -0.51
CA VAL A 71 -8.89 -7.61 -1.37
C VAL A 71 -10.09 -7.04 -0.59
N ALA A 72 -10.66 -7.83 0.31
CA ALA A 72 -11.82 -7.40 1.10
C ALA A 72 -11.46 -6.29 2.09
N ILE A 73 -10.29 -6.38 2.76
CA ILE A 73 -9.85 -5.34 3.70
C ILE A 73 -9.51 -4.03 2.99
N ASP A 74 -8.95 -4.09 1.80
CA ASP A 74 -8.61 -2.91 0.99
C ASP A 74 -9.88 -2.20 0.51
N SER A 75 -10.84 -2.96 -0.03
CA SER A 75 -12.14 -2.42 -0.42
C SER A 75 -12.92 -1.81 0.75
N ALA A 76 -12.95 -2.49 1.91
CA ALA A 76 -13.57 -1.95 3.12
C ALA A 76 -12.86 -0.68 3.61
N SER A 77 -11.54 -0.61 3.47
CA SER A 77 -10.77 0.59 3.82
C SER A 77 -11.20 1.80 2.98
N LEU A 78 -11.31 1.63 1.66
CA LEU A 78 -11.76 2.68 0.76
C LEU A 78 -13.20 3.13 1.05
N GLN A 79 -14.09 2.19 1.38
CA GLN A 79 -15.46 2.50 1.77
C GLN A 79 -15.53 3.36 3.03
N LEU A 80 -14.83 2.95 4.10
CA LEU A 80 -14.78 3.71 5.36
C LEU A 80 -14.17 5.11 5.17
N ILE A 81 -13.10 5.20 4.37
CA ILE A 81 -12.50 6.50 4.04
C ILE A 81 -13.52 7.38 3.32
N ASN A 82 -14.28 6.84 2.38
CA ASN A 82 -15.29 7.59 1.65
C ASN A 82 -16.49 7.98 2.53
N GLU A 83 -16.84 7.20 3.54
CA GLU A 83 -17.86 7.58 4.54
C GLU A 83 -17.40 8.76 5.40
N VAL A 84 -16.12 8.82 5.78
CA VAL A 84 -15.56 9.87 6.63
C VAL A 84 -15.18 11.12 5.83
N LYS A 85 -14.62 10.94 4.63
CA LYS A 85 -14.17 12.00 3.69
C LYS A 85 -14.57 11.64 2.25
N PRO A 86 -15.82 11.94 1.86
CA PRO A 86 -16.33 11.60 0.52
C PRO A 86 -15.47 12.14 -0.62
N GLY A 87 -15.06 11.25 -1.53
CA GLY A 87 -14.31 11.59 -2.75
C GLY A 87 -12.91 12.16 -2.52
N VAL A 88 -12.33 12.02 -1.32
CA VAL A 88 -11.04 12.65 -0.98
C VAL A 88 -9.91 12.23 -1.92
N PHE A 89 -9.84 10.95 -2.30
CA PHE A 89 -8.78 10.49 -3.19
C PHE A 89 -8.92 11.05 -4.61
N GLU A 90 -10.13 11.18 -5.15
CA GLU A 90 -10.34 11.79 -6.46
C GLU A 90 -9.96 13.28 -6.43
N GLN A 91 -10.34 13.99 -5.36
CA GLN A 91 -10.01 15.41 -5.20
C GLN A 91 -8.51 15.67 -5.09
N GLU A 92 -7.80 14.81 -4.34
CA GLU A 92 -6.37 15.00 -4.04
C GLU A 92 -5.45 14.40 -5.11
N THR A 93 -5.86 13.29 -5.74
CA THR A 93 -5.00 12.51 -6.65
C THR A 93 -5.53 12.42 -8.09
N ARG A 94 -6.77 12.83 -8.34
CA ARG A 94 -7.50 12.66 -9.63
C ARG A 94 -7.73 11.20 -10.02
N VAL A 95 -7.75 10.31 -9.04
CA VAL A 95 -8.05 8.89 -9.22
C VAL A 95 -9.30 8.56 -8.39
N ASP A 96 -10.33 8.04 -9.05
CA ASP A 96 -11.48 7.44 -8.38
C ASP A 96 -11.10 6.00 -7.97
N PRO A 97 -11.03 5.69 -6.66
CA PRO A 97 -10.68 4.36 -6.17
C PRO A 97 -11.80 3.33 -6.38
N SER A 98 -12.98 3.74 -6.85
CA SER A 98 -14.15 2.86 -7.05
C SER A 98 -14.17 2.18 -8.43
N ASN A 99 -13.24 2.52 -9.32
CA ASN A 99 -13.24 2.20 -10.74
C ASN A 99 -12.11 1.22 -11.13
#